data_AF-Q6WNL1-F1
#
_entry.id   AF-Q6WNL1-F1
#
_cell.length_a   1.000
_cell.length_b   1.000
_cell.length_c   1.000
_cell.angle_alpha   90.00
_cell.angle_beta   90.00
_cell.angle_gamma   90.00
#
_symmetry.space_group_name_H-M   'P 1'
#
loop_
_entity.id
_entity.type
_entity.pdbx_description
1 polymer ?
#
loop_
_entity_poly.entity_id
_entity_poly.type
_entity_poly.pdbx_seq_one_letter_code
_entity_poly.pdbx_strand_id
1 'polypeptide(L)' 'MSGRGKGGKVKGKAKSRSNRAGLQFPVGRIHRLLRKGNYAERVG' A
#
# COMPACT_ATOMS: atom_id res chain seq x y z
N MET A 1 20.13 -5.21 20.01
CA MET A 1 18.83 -5.28 19.31
C MET A 1 18.93 -4.60 17.95
N SER A 2 19.25 -5.33 16.88
CA SER A 2 19.18 -4.76 15.51
C SER A 2 18.88 -5.87 14.52
N GLY A 3 17.59 -6.15 14.35
CA GLY A 3 17.09 -6.94 13.23
C GLY A 3 16.60 -5.98 12.16
N ARG A 4 17.49 -5.50 11.29
CA ARG A 4 17.08 -4.78 10.07
C ARG A 4 16.45 -5.80 9.11
N GLY A 5 15.23 -6.22 9.40
CA GLY A 5 14.49 -7.20 8.59
C GLY A 5 14.37 -6.73 7.15
N LYS A 6 14.83 -7.55 6.19
CA LYS A 6 14.61 -7.55 4.72
C LYS A 6 14.23 -6.20 4.05
N GLY A 7 14.81 -5.09 4.50
CA GLY A 7 14.46 -3.73 4.05
C GLY A 7 15.64 -2.97 3.45
N GLY A 8 16.82 -3.60 3.39
CA GLY A 8 18.10 -2.99 3.02
C GLY A 8 18.56 -3.27 1.58
N LYS A 9 17.65 -3.46 0.62
CA LYS A 9 18.01 -3.42 -0.81
C LYS A 9 17.53 -2.10 -1.38
N VAL A 10 18.37 -1.44 -2.18
CA VAL A 10 18.01 -0.24 -2.96
C VAL A 10 16.73 -0.60 -3.72
N LYS A 11 15.59 -0.06 -3.27
CA LYS A 11 14.30 -0.39 -3.87
C LYS A 11 14.27 0.27 -5.23
N GLY A 12 14.31 -0.53 -6.30
CA GLY A 12 13.93 -0.06 -7.62
C GLY A 12 12.52 0.56 -7.60
N LYS A 13 12.12 1.26 -8.67
CA LYS A 13 10.79 1.91 -8.73
C LYS A 13 9.69 0.94 -8.28
N ALA A 14 9.04 1.29 -7.17
CA ALA A 14 7.99 0.46 -6.61
C ALA A 14 6.78 0.45 -7.55
N LYS A 15 6.32 -0.75 -7.94
CA LYS A 15 5.06 -0.88 -8.71
C LYS A 15 3.89 -0.41 -7.86
N SER A 16 3.03 0.45 -8.42
CA SER A 16 1.83 0.94 -7.73
C SER A 16 0.86 -0.21 -7.43
N ARG A 17 -0.05 -0.03 -6.46
CA ARG A 17 -1.11 -1.01 -6.18
C ARG A 17 -2.10 -1.15 -7.35
N SER A 18 -2.40 -0.04 -8.02
CA SER A 18 -3.25 -0.03 -9.22
C SER A 18 -2.66 -0.86 -10.36
N ASN A 19 -1.37 -0.67 -10.66
CA ASN A 19 -0.69 -1.42 -11.72
C ASN A 19 -0.61 -2.91 -11.40
N ARG A 20 -0.45 -3.27 -10.11
CA ARG A 20 -0.48 -4.68 -9.67
C ARG A 20 -1.86 -5.31 -9.80
N ALA A 21 -2.93 -4.53 -9.60
CA ALA A 21 -4.31 -5.00 -9.72
C ALA A 21 -4.84 -4.95 -11.16
N GLY A 22 -4.15 -4.28 -12.10
CA GLY A 22 -4.60 -4.10 -13.48
C GLY A 22 -5.75 -3.10 -13.63
N LEU A 23 -5.88 -2.16 -12.69
CA LEU A 23 -7.02 -1.24 -12.61
C LEU A 23 -6.59 0.19 -12.91
N GLN A 24 -7.40 0.91 -13.68
CA GLN A 24 -7.16 2.33 -14.00
C GLN A 24 -7.40 3.25 -12.81
N PHE A 25 -8.27 2.85 -11.89
CA PHE A 25 -8.61 3.67 -10.75
C PHE A 25 -7.53 3.62 -9.64
N PRO A 26 -7.43 4.66 -8.80
CA PRO A 26 -6.36 4.79 -7.81
C PRO A 26 -6.64 3.97 -6.54
N VAL A 27 -6.39 2.66 -6.60
CA VAL A 27 -6.58 1.69 -5.48
C VAL A 27 -5.97 2.21 -4.18
N GLY A 28 -4.77 2.80 -4.24
CA GLY A 28 -4.10 3.28 -3.03
C GLY A 28 -4.75 4.49 -2.37
N ARG A 29 -5.40 5.35 -3.17
CA ARG A 29 -6.15 6.51 -2.67
C ARG A 29 -7.46 6.05 -2.04
N ILE A 30 -8.19 5.15 -2.70
CA ILE A 30 -9.44 4.59 -2.20
C ILE A 30 -9.21 3.91 -0.86
N HIS A 31 -8.16 3.08 -0.74
CA HIS A 31 -7.80 2.43 0.53
C HIS A 31 -7.54 3.44 1.67
N ARG A 32 -6.89 4.57 1.37
CA ARG A 32 -6.68 5.65 2.36
C ARG A 32 -7.99 6.33 2.74
N LEU A 33 -8.87 6.61 1.78
CA LEU A 33 -10.17 7.23 2.04
C LEU A 33 -11.06 6.31 2.87
N LEU A 34 -11.06 5.01 2.61
CA LEU A 34 -11.82 4.03 3.41
C LEU A 34 -11.35 3.97 4.87
N ARG A 35 -10.03 4.07 5.11
CA ARG A 35 -9.49 4.15 6.47
C ARG A 35 -9.79 5.47 7.16
N LYS A 36 -9.70 6.60 6.44
CA LYS A 36 -10.00 7.93 6.99
C LYS A 36 -11.50 8.12 7.27
N GLY A 37 -12.35 7.48 6.47
CA GLY A 37 -13.80 7.58 6.59
C GLY A 37 -14.40 6.75 7.73
N ASN A 38 -13.58 6.04 8.53
CA ASN A 38 -14.02 5.24 9.67
C ASN A 38 -15.13 4.22 9.35
N TYR A 39 -15.14 3.70 8.12
CA TYR A 39 -16.17 2.76 7.67
C TYR A 39 -16.05 1.38 8.33
N ALA A 40 -14.86 1.00 8.78
CA ALA A 40 -14.60 -0.23 9.51
C ALA A 40 -13.32 -0.07 10.35
N GLU A 41 -13.21 -0.84 11.43
CA GLU A 41 -12.01 -0.88 12.27
C GLU A 41 -10.76 -1.29 11.45
N ARG A 42 -10.92 -2.21 10.49
CA ARG A 42 -9.85 -2.67 9.62
C ARG A 42 -10.30 -2.76 8.16
N VAL A 43 -9.46 -2.23 7.27
CA VAL A 43 -9.63 -2.33 5.81
C VAL A 43 -8.48 -3.16 5.24
N GLY A 44 -8.79 -4.37 4.76
CA GLY A 44 -7.85 -5.30 4.11
C GLY A 44 -7.19 -4.73 2.87
#